data_AF-A0A3A3G2G6-F1
#
_entry.id   AF-A0A3A3G2G6-F1
#
_cell.length_a   1.000
_cell.length_b   1.000
_cell.length_c   1.000
_cell.angle_alpha   90.00
_cell.angle_beta   90.00
_cell.angle_gamma   90.00
#
_symmetry.space_group_name_H-M   'P 1'
#
loop_
_entity.id
_entity.type
_entity.pdbx_description
1 polymer ?
#
loop_
_entity_poly.entity_id
_entity_poly.type
_entity_poly.pdbx_seq_one_letter_code
_entity_poly.pdbx_strand_id
1 'polypeptide(L)' 'MEIPTIAALTERPPHVSSILVKREVRVFLGKWISRIPEFRIKPETKTQQSVGMASQVSELRLSWELSK' A
#
# COMPACT_ATOMS: atom_id res chain seq x y z
N MET A 1 -17.52 4.36 -12.09
CA MET A 1 -16.39 5.05 -11.43
C MET A 1 -15.17 4.17 -11.65
N GLU A 2 -14.46 4.40 -12.75
CA GLU A 2 -13.34 3.53 -13.15
C GLU A 2 -12.07 4.04 -12.48
N ILE A 3 -11.44 3.18 -11.68
CA ILE A 3 -10.15 3.48 -11.07
C ILE A 3 -9.12 3.39 -12.22
N PRO A 4 -8.40 4.48 -12.56
CA PRO A 4 -7.43 4.40 -13.63
C PRO A 4 -6.35 3.39 -13.27
N THR A 5 -6.12 2.42 -14.15
CA THR A 5 -4.98 1.51 -14.06
C THR A 5 -3.70 2.34 -14.02
N ILE A 6 -2.75 2.01 -13.14
CA ILE A 6 -1.47 2.74 -12.93
C ILE A 6 -0.74 3.09 -14.25
N ALA A 7 -0.96 2.31 -15.33
CA ALA A 7 -0.45 2.61 -16.66
C ALA A 7 -0.93 3.96 -17.23
N ALA A 8 -2.13 4.43 -16.89
CA ALA A 8 -2.70 5.67 -17.40
C ALA A 8 -2.06 6.95 -16.82
N LEU A 9 -1.27 6.84 -15.74
CA LEU A 9 -0.55 7.98 -15.15
C LEU A 9 0.83 8.22 -15.77
N THR A 10 1.24 7.38 -16.73
CA THR A 10 2.57 7.44 -17.33
C THR A 10 2.40 7.10 -18.81
N GLU A 11 2.53 8.09 -19.69
CA GLU A 11 2.58 7.91 -21.16
C GLU A 11 3.81 7.08 -21.63
N ARG A 12 4.47 6.34 -20.73
CA ARG A 12 5.65 5.53 -20.99
C ARG A 12 5.34 4.04 -20.96
N PRO A 13 6.02 3.24 -21.80
CA PRO A 13 5.92 1.79 -21.76
C PRO A 13 6.27 1.27 -20.36
N PRO A 14 5.62 0.17 -19.91
CA PRO A 14 5.81 -0.35 -18.57
C PRO A 14 7.28 -0.70 -18.34
N HIS A 15 7.92 0.00 -17.41
CA HIS A 15 9.27 -0.33 -16.97
C HIS A 15 9.31 -1.76 -16.43
N VAL A 16 10.39 -2.51 -16.65
CA VAL A 16 10.56 -3.89 -16.16
C VAL A 16 10.29 -4.00 -14.66
N SER A 17 10.68 -2.98 -13.89
CA SER A 17 10.40 -2.85 -12.46
C SER A 17 8.90 -2.80 -12.12
N SER A 18 8.07 -2.23 -12.99
CA SER A 18 6.62 -2.10 -12.76
C SER A 18 5.91 -3.46 -12.69
N ILE A 19 6.41 -4.47 -13.39
CA ILE A 19 5.86 -5.83 -13.36
C ILE A 19 6.12 -6.46 -11.99
N LEU A 20 7.35 -6.33 -11.49
CA LEU A 20 7.73 -6.84 -10.17
C LEU A 20 6.96 -6.14 -9.06
N VAL A 21 6.87 -4.80 -9.09
CA VAL A 21 6.12 -4.02 -8.10
C VAL A 21 4.64 -4.42 -8.07
N LYS A 22 4.00 -4.60 -9.23
CA LYS A 22 2.60 -5.07 -9.29
C LYS A 22 2.42 -6.46 -8.66
N ARG A 23 3.37 -7.36 -8.90
CA ARG A 23 3.34 -8.71 -8.33
C ARG A 23 3.51 -8.67 -6.81
N GLU A 24 4.45 -7.87 -6.32
CA GLU A 24 4.73 -7.71 -4.90
C GLU A 24 3.52 -7.13 -4.15
N VAL A 25 2.93 -6.05 -4.66
CA VAL A 25 1.71 -5.45 -4.08
C VAL A 25 0.56 -6.45 -4.06
N ARG A 26 0.36 -7.23 -5.13
CA ARG A 26 -0.69 -8.26 -5.17
C ARG A 26 -0.49 -9.34 -4.10
N VAL A 27 0.75 -9.84 -3.96
CA VAL A 27 1.07 -10.86 -2.95
C VAL A 27 0.92 -10.29 -1.54
N PHE A 28 1.39 -9.07 -1.31
CA PHE A 28 1.25 -8.38 -0.03
C PHE A 28 -0.22 -8.23 0.35
N LEU A 29 -1.05 -7.63 -0.50
CA LEU A 29 -2.47 -7.40 -0.22
C LEU A 29 -3.22 -8.71 -0.02
N GLY A 30 -2.97 -9.72 -0.86
CA GLY A 30 -3.63 -11.03 -0.74
C GLY A 30 -3.32 -11.72 0.58
N LYS A 31 -2.06 -11.70 1.02
CA LYS A 31 -1.65 -12.28 2.31
C LYS A 31 -2.10 -11.44 3.50
N TRP A 32 -2.02 -10.12 3.39
CA TRP A 32 -2.36 -9.18 4.45
C TRP A 32 -3.84 -9.27 4.78
N ILE A 33 -4.72 -9.07 3.79
CA ILE A 33 -6.18 -9.06 3.99
C ILE A 33 -6.68 -10.43 4.47
N SER A 34 -6.07 -11.53 4.00
CA SER A 34 -6.42 -12.87 4.48
C SER A 34 -6.09 -13.12 5.95
N ARG A 35 -5.10 -12.42 6.52
CA ARG A 35 -4.65 -12.63 7.92
C ARG A 35 -5.16 -11.56 8.87
N ILE A 36 -5.32 -10.34 8.36
CA ILE A 36 -5.72 -9.16 9.11
C ILE A 36 -6.86 -8.49 8.31
N PRO A 37 -8.08 -9.04 8.34
CA PRO A 37 -9.19 -8.55 7.53
C PRO A 37 -9.69 -7.18 8.00
N GLU A 38 -9.64 -6.94 9.31
CA GLU A 38 -10.08 -5.69 9.93
C GLU A 38 -8.92 -5.04 10.69
N PHE A 39 -8.31 -4.02 10.09
CA PHE A 39 -7.29 -3.20 10.73
C PHE A 39 -7.67 -1.73 10.65
N ARG A 40 -7.15 -0.95 11.60
CA ARG A 40 -7.36 0.49 11.72
C ARG A 40 -6.02 1.17 12.00
N ILE A 41 -5.94 2.47 11.72
CA ILE A 41 -4.84 3.28 12.25
C ILE A 41 -5.02 3.36 13.76
N LYS A 42 -3.94 3.10 14.51
CA LYS A 42 -3.99 3.09 15.97
C LYS A 42 -4.46 4.47 16.47
N PRO A 43 -5.49 4.53 17.32
CA PRO A 43 -5.98 5.79 17.88
C PRO A 43 -4.85 6.58 18.53
N GLU A 44 -4.95 7.91 18.46
CA GLU A 44 -4.01 8.85 19.09
C GLU A 44 -2.57 8.79 18.55
N THR A 45 -2.33 8.05 17.47
CA THR A 45 -1.04 8.04 16.77
C THR A 45 -1.05 8.97 15.58
N LYS A 46 0.07 9.66 15.33
CA LYS A 46 0.25 10.49 14.13
C LYS A 46 0.98 9.68 13.06
N THR A 47 0.38 9.59 11.87
CA THR A 47 1.07 9.07 10.68
C THR A 47 2.15 10.07 10.29
N GLN A 48 3.38 9.59 10.13
CA GLN A 48 4.48 10.42 9.66
C GLN A 48 4.69 10.19 8.16
N GLN A 49 4.75 11.29 7.41
CA GLN A 49 5.07 11.28 5.99
C GLN A 49 6.35 12.07 5.78
N SER A 50 7.21 11.60 4.89
CA SER A 50 8.38 12.33 4.43
C SER A 50 8.34 12.47 2.92
N VAL A 51 8.76 13.64 2.46
CA VAL A 51 8.82 14.00 1.05
C VAL A 51 10.29 14.23 0.69
N GLY A 52 10.78 13.49 -0.30
CA GLY A 52 12.13 13.60 -0.84
C GLY A 52 12.12 13.25 -2.33
N MET A 53 13.09 12.45 -2.81
CA MET A 53 13.06 11.94 -4.18
C MET A 53 11.83 11.04 -4.46
N ALA A 54 11.24 10.48 -3.42
CA ALA A 54 9.92 9.85 -3.44
C ALA A 54 9.16 10.22 -2.16
N SER A 55 7.84 10.37 -2.28
CA SER A 55 6.96 10.52 -1.11
C SER A 55 6.78 9.16 -0.43
N GLN A 56 6.90 9.12 0.88
CA GLN A 56 6.74 7.89 1.66
C GLN A 56 6.05 8.15 3.00
N VAL A 57 5.39 7.10 3.52
CA VAL A 57 4.91 7.06 4.90
C VAL A 57 6.04 6.46 5.75
N SER A 58 6.72 7.30 6.54
CA SER A 58 7.84 6.87 7.38
C SER A 58 7.37 6.17 8.66
N GLU A 59 6.15 6.44 9.13
CA GLU A 59 5.57 5.74 10.27
C GLU A 59 4.05 5.60 10.13
N LEU A 60 3.57 4.36 10.24
CA LEU A 60 2.16 4.00 10.27
C LEU A 60 1.91 2.97 11.37
N ARG A 61 1.24 3.39 12.45
CA ARG A 61 0.86 2.47 13.54
C ARG A 61 -0.53 1.92 13.27
N LEU A 62 -0.65 0.60 13.21
CA LEU A 62 -1.91 -0.10 12.99
C LEU A 62 -2.36 -0.83 14.25
N SER A 63 -3.67 -1.00 14.41
CA SER A 63 -4.31 -1.83 15.44
C SER A 63 -5.36 -2.72 14.78
N TRP A 64 -5.45 -3.97 15.24
CA TRP A 64 -6.46 -4.94 14.82
C TRP A 64 -6.77 -5.87 15.99
N GLU A 65 -7.97 -6.45 15.97
CA GLU A 65 -8.35 -7.48 16.94
C GLU A 65 -7.84 -8.83 16.48
N LEU A 66 -7.25 -9.60 17.39
CA LEU A 66 -6.88 -10.98 17.11
C LEU A 66 -8.13 -11.83 17.34
N SER A 67 -8.74 -12.32 16.26
CA SER A 67 -9.74 -13.38 16.38
C SER A 67 -9.08 -14.58 17.07
N LYS A 68 -9.66 -15.02 18.19
CA LYS A 68 -9.31 -16.30 18.82
C LYS A 68 -9.64 -17.47 17.92
#